data_AF-A0A259S0R3-F1
#
_entry.id   AF-A0A259S0R3-F1
#
_cell.length_a   1.000
_cell.length_b   1.000
_cell.length_c   1.000
_cell.angle_alpha   90.00
_cell.angle_beta   90.00
_cell.angle_gamma   90.00
#
_symmetry.space_group_name_H-M   'P 1'
#
loop_
_entity.id
_entity.type
_entity.pdbx_description
1 polymer ?
#
loop_
_entity_poly.entity_id
_entity_poly.type
_entity_poly.pdbx_seq_one_letter_code
_entity_poly.pdbx_strand_id
1 'polypeptide(L)'
;MANTTTPAKSGPNTSLLIRGAIWIAIGALIAAALVCVVWVLIGDQQGLIGRAFLTIVLLAGFAAIAILEASLAPNREDWLALLSMLSWIIALLVGAVKIWLPDDSYFGGIERFFQLVLVVGILQLALLHVRLFQKAAARHETTFTRAIVWVTYAFLAGLVVMLVFYLTFPHTFHYDELYWRIVVALTILTAVGTMLIPLLNALFAPKKPAPVAPALVAYAAPAAVAYPVAEPQPWPTYADGRTPLPFFADGSPDWNAYYTGMPS
;
A
#
# COMPACT_ATOMS: atom_id res chain seq x y z
N MET A 1 33.60 -34.11 1.06
CA MET A 1 33.72 -33.11 2.16
C MET A 1 32.36 -32.46 2.33
N ALA A 2 31.79 -32.53 3.53
CA ALA A 2 30.41 -32.12 3.81
C ALA A 2 30.29 -30.59 3.87
N ASN A 3 29.32 -30.03 3.14
CA ASN A 3 28.94 -28.62 3.24
C ASN A 3 28.06 -28.43 4.48
N THR A 4 28.63 -27.86 5.54
CA THR A 4 27.89 -27.40 6.72
C THR A 4 27.32 -26.01 6.47
N THR A 5 26.01 -25.91 6.31
CA THR A 5 25.28 -24.64 6.32
C THR A 5 25.23 -24.09 7.74
N THR A 6 25.88 -22.95 7.97
CA THR A 6 25.81 -22.20 9.23
C THR A 6 24.38 -21.63 9.40
N PRO A 7 23.72 -21.80 10.56
CA PRO A 7 22.41 -21.19 10.79
C PRO A 7 22.55 -19.67 10.90
N ALA A 8 21.65 -18.94 10.23
CA ALA A 8 21.58 -17.49 10.31
C ALA A 8 21.38 -17.03 11.76
N LYS A 9 22.36 -16.31 12.32
CA LYS A 9 22.26 -15.67 13.64
C LYS A 9 21.17 -14.60 13.57
N SER A 10 20.01 -14.88 14.17
CA SER A 10 19.00 -13.89 14.53
C SER A 10 19.68 -12.78 15.36
N GLY A 11 19.77 -11.56 14.81
CA GLY A 11 20.55 -10.47 15.40
C GLY A 11 20.03 -10.02 16.78
N PRO A 12 20.90 -9.43 17.63
CA PRO A 12 20.56 -8.93 18.97
C PRO A 12 19.43 -7.88 18.99
N ASN A 13 19.15 -7.25 17.85
CA ASN A 13 18.16 -6.19 17.69
C ASN A 13 16.72 -6.67 17.92
N THR A 14 16.41 -7.94 17.60
CA THR A 14 15.08 -8.51 17.85
C THR A 14 14.80 -8.65 19.34
N SER A 15 15.83 -8.95 20.15
CA SER A 15 15.70 -9.03 21.62
C SER A 15 15.45 -7.66 22.25
N LEU A 16 16.11 -6.61 21.74
CA LEU A 16 15.94 -5.24 22.22
C LEU A 16 14.56 -4.66 21.86
N LEU A 17 14.05 -4.94 20.66
CA LEU A 17 12.70 -4.54 20.25
C LEU A 17 11.62 -5.22 21.08
N ILE A 18 11.75 -6.53 21.34
CA ILE A 18 10.81 -7.27 22.20
C ILE A 18 10.86 -6.75 23.63
N ARG A 19 12.05 -6.47 24.18
CA ARG A 19 12.20 -5.87 25.52
C ARG A 19 11.60 -4.47 25.59
N GLY A 20 11.82 -3.65 24.56
CA GLY A 20 11.23 -2.32 24.45
C GLY A 20 9.70 -2.36 24.40
N ALA A 21 9.13 -3.27 23.59
CA ALA A 21 7.69 -3.47 23.50
C ALA A 21 7.08 -3.92 24.84
N ILE A 22 7.76 -4.81 25.59
CA ILE A 22 7.33 -5.24 26.92
C ILE A 22 7.31 -4.07 27.90
N TRP A 23 8.35 -3.23 27.92
CA TRP A 23 8.41 -2.06 28.79
C TRP A 23 7.31 -1.02 28.47
N ILE A 24 7.02 -0.81 27.19
CA ILE A 24 5.93 0.07 26.75
C ILE A 24 4.57 -0.50 27.19
N ALA A 25 4.37 -1.82 27.05
CA ALA A 25 3.14 -2.48 27.48
C ALA A 25 2.91 -2.36 29.00
N ILE A 26 3.96 -2.58 29.80
CA ILE A 26 3.91 -2.41 31.26
C ILE A 26 3.58 -0.95 31.61
N GLY A 27 4.24 0.02 30.97
CA GLY A 27 3.97 1.44 31.18
C GLY A 27 2.52 1.83 30.84
N ALA A 28 1.98 1.34 29.73
CA ALA A 28 0.60 1.58 29.33
C ALA A 28 -0.41 0.97 30.31
N LEU A 29 -0.13 -0.22 30.83
CA LEU A 29 -1.00 -0.91 31.79
C LEU A 29 -1.04 -0.20 33.15
N ILE A 30 0.12 0.29 33.62
CA ILE A 30 0.21 1.12 34.83
C ILE A 30 -0.54 2.45 34.63
N ALA A 31 -0.34 3.11 33.48
CA ALA A 31 -1.04 4.36 33.18
C ALA A 31 -2.57 4.14 33.17
N ALA A 32 -3.07 3.09 32.51
CA ALA A 32 -4.49 2.74 32.49
C ALA A 32 -5.06 2.50 33.89
N ALA A 33 -4.32 1.80 34.76
CA ALA A 33 -4.71 1.59 36.15
C ALA A 33 -4.80 2.92 36.93
N LEU A 34 -3.81 3.81 36.75
CA LEU A 34 -3.82 5.13 37.39
C LEU A 34 -4.99 5.99 36.91
N VAL A 35 -5.29 5.97 35.61
CA VAL A 35 -6.49 6.65 35.06
C VAL A 35 -7.76 6.13 35.73
N CYS A 36 -7.87 4.82 35.89
CA CYS A 36 -9.02 4.19 36.52
C CYS A 36 -9.18 4.62 37.99
N VAL A 37 -8.08 4.64 38.74
CA VAL A 37 -8.07 5.10 40.15
C VAL A 37 -8.44 6.58 40.26
N VAL A 38 -7.87 7.44 39.40
CA VAL A 38 -8.16 8.88 39.36
C VAL A 38 -9.64 9.12 39.05
N TRP A 39 -10.24 8.33 38.15
CA TRP A 39 -11.67 8.39 37.83
C TRP A 39 -12.53 8.09 39.06
N VAL A 40 -12.21 7.00 39.78
CA VAL A 40 -12.96 6.58 40.96
C VAL A 40 -12.91 7.64 42.07
N LEU A 41 -11.79 8.35 42.23
CA LEU A 41 -11.58 9.27 43.35
C LEU A 41 -12.12 10.69 43.14
N ILE A 42 -12.33 11.14 41.89
CA ILE A 42 -12.66 12.56 41.56
C ILE A 42 -14.11 12.75 41.09
N GLY A 43 -14.88 11.66 40.97
CA GLY A 43 -16.23 11.64 40.37
C GLY A 43 -17.34 12.32 41.18
N ASP A 44 -17.31 13.65 41.31
CA ASP A 44 -18.41 14.45 41.90
C ASP A 44 -18.75 15.73 41.09
N GLN A 45 -17.87 16.20 40.20
CA GLN A 45 -18.09 17.42 39.41
C GLN A 45 -18.62 17.13 38.00
N GLN A 46 -19.90 16.78 37.86
CA GLN A 46 -20.69 16.73 36.61
C GLN A 46 -19.98 16.20 35.33
N GLY A 47 -19.01 15.28 35.48
CA GLY A 47 -18.22 14.73 34.37
C GLY A 47 -17.25 15.71 33.68
N LEU A 48 -17.08 16.95 34.15
CA LEU A 48 -16.25 17.97 33.48
C LEU A 48 -14.76 17.61 33.52
N ILE A 49 -14.27 17.12 34.67
CA ILE A 49 -12.91 16.58 34.80
C ILE A 49 -12.71 15.37 33.89
N GLY A 50 -13.70 14.46 33.81
CA GLY A 50 -13.64 13.28 32.95
C GLY A 50 -13.49 13.65 31.47
N ARG A 51 -14.25 14.64 30.99
CA ARG A 51 -14.17 15.14 29.60
C ARG A 51 -12.83 15.81 29.30
N ALA A 52 -12.32 16.63 30.22
CA ALA A 52 -11.02 17.28 30.08
C ALA A 52 -9.90 16.24 29.99
N PHE A 53 -9.93 15.23 30.88
CA PHE A 53 -8.96 14.13 30.87
C PHE A 53 -9.03 13.29 29.58
N LEU A 54 -10.23 12.90 29.14
CA LEU A 54 -10.44 12.17 27.87
C LEU A 54 -9.90 12.94 26.66
N THR A 55 -10.00 14.27 26.69
CA THR A 55 -9.44 15.14 25.64
C THR A 55 -7.91 15.04 25.63
N ILE A 56 -7.26 15.07 26.81
CA ILE A 56 -5.80 14.88 26.92
C ILE A 56 -5.39 13.50 26.39
N VAL A 57 -6.12 12.43 26.76
CA VAL A 57 -5.86 11.07 26.26
C VAL A 57 -6.03 10.98 24.74
N LEU A 58 -7.07 11.60 24.20
CA LEU A 58 -7.31 11.65 22.75
C LEU A 58 -6.15 12.34 22.02
N LEU A 59 -5.71 13.50 22.51
CA LEU A 59 -4.59 14.26 21.94
C LEU A 59 -3.28 13.48 22.05
N ALA A 60 -3.02 12.83 23.19
CA ALA A 60 -1.84 12.00 23.40
C ALA A 60 -1.83 10.79 22.46
N GLY A 61 -2.98 10.12 22.29
CA GLY A 61 -3.15 9.02 21.34
C GLY A 61 -2.88 9.45 19.89
N PHE A 62 -3.46 10.59 19.47
CA PHE A 62 -3.19 11.16 18.16
C PHE A 62 -1.71 11.49 17.96
N ALA A 63 -1.07 12.15 18.94
CA ALA A 63 0.34 12.50 18.87
C ALA A 63 1.25 11.26 18.77
N ALA A 64 0.96 10.22 19.56
CA ALA A 64 1.69 8.95 19.50
C ALA A 64 1.60 8.29 18.12
N ILE A 65 0.40 8.29 17.53
CA ILE A 65 0.17 7.73 16.19
C ILE A 65 0.85 8.58 15.11
N ALA A 66 0.81 9.91 15.21
CA ALA A 66 1.48 10.80 14.28
C ALA A 66 3.01 10.60 14.29
N ILE A 67 3.60 10.43 15.47
CA ILE A 67 5.03 10.08 15.62
C ILE A 67 5.32 8.71 15.00
N LEU A 68 4.47 7.71 15.25
CA LEU A 68 4.62 6.37 14.69
C LEU A 68 4.57 6.41 13.15
N GLU A 69 3.60 7.12 12.56
CA GLU A 69 3.54 7.28 11.11
C GLU A 69 4.75 8.03 10.55
N ALA A 70 5.23 9.08 11.22
CA ALA A 70 6.44 9.80 10.82
C ALA A 70 7.67 8.88 10.81
N SER A 71 7.80 7.99 11.80
CA SER A 71 8.90 7.02 11.86
C SER A 71 8.84 5.93 10.78
N LEU A 72 7.63 5.61 10.30
CA LEU A 72 7.39 4.58 9.28
C LEU A 72 7.52 5.11 7.84
N ALA A 73 7.78 6.41 7.67
CA ALA A 73 7.69 7.10 6.38
C ALA A 73 9.02 7.58 5.75
N PRO A 74 10.13 6.81 5.70
CA PRO A 74 11.31 7.29 4.97
C PRO A 74 11.13 7.46 3.45
N ASN A 75 10.08 6.91 2.83
CA ASN A 75 9.89 6.86 1.36
C ASN A 75 8.40 6.81 0.92
N ARG A 76 7.48 7.53 1.59
CA ARG A 76 6.08 7.58 1.14
C ARG A 76 5.84 8.73 0.17
N GLU A 77 4.94 8.51 -0.77
CA GLU A 77 4.45 9.54 -1.69
C GLU A 77 3.71 10.64 -0.91
N ASP A 78 4.10 11.91 -1.09
CA ASP A 78 3.67 13.05 -0.26
C ASP A 78 2.14 13.17 -0.16
N TRP A 79 1.41 12.89 -1.25
CA TRP A 79 -0.05 12.94 -1.27
C TRP A 79 -0.72 11.91 -0.34
N LEU A 80 -0.15 10.71 -0.23
CA LEU A 80 -0.67 9.68 0.68
C LEU A 80 -0.37 10.02 2.14
N ALA A 81 0.74 10.71 2.41
CA ALA A 81 1.03 11.23 3.74
C ALA A 81 0.01 12.30 4.15
N LEU A 82 -0.32 13.22 3.23
CA LEU A 82 -1.35 14.24 3.45
C LEU A 82 -2.72 13.63 3.74
N LEU A 83 -3.17 12.66 2.94
CA LEU A 83 -4.42 11.93 3.18
C LEU A 83 -4.44 11.21 4.53
N SER A 84 -3.30 10.62 4.93
CA SER A 84 -3.17 9.97 6.23
C SER A 84 -3.30 10.97 7.37
N MET A 85 -2.57 12.08 7.30
CA MET A 85 -2.62 13.16 8.28
C MET A 85 -4.04 13.75 8.39
N LEU A 86 -4.70 13.98 7.24
CA LEU A 86 -6.08 14.46 7.21
C LEU A 86 -7.04 13.48 7.88
N SER A 87 -6.86 12.17 7.65
CA SER A 87 -7.69 11.14 8.30
C SER A 87 -7.58 11.18 9.83
N TRP A 88 -6.36 11.34 10.35
CA TRP A 88 -6.12 11.43 11.79
C TRP A 88 -6.68 12.72 12.38
N ILE A 89 -6.61 13.84 11.64
CA ILE A 89 -7.24 15.10 12.04
C ILE A 89 -8.76 14.92 12.13
N ILE A 90 -9.38 14.29 11.13
CA ILE A 90 -10.82 14.00 11.16
C ILE A 90 -11.17 13.12 12.38
N ALA A 91 -10.39 12.07 12.64
CA ALA A 91 -10.61 11.21 13.80
C ALA A 91 -10.50 11.96 15.13
N LEU A 92 -9.54 12.88 15.27
CA LEU A 92 -9.38 13.75 16.43
C LEU A 92 -10.60 14.67 16.59
N LEU A 93 -11.04 15.31 15.52
CA LEU A 93 -12.23 16.18 15.55
C LEU A 93 -13.48 15.42 15.97
N VAL A 94 -13.71 14.22 15.40
CA VAL A 94 -14.84 13.36 15.77
C VAL A 94 -14.73 12.93 17.23
N GLY A 95 -13.55 12.54 17.70
CA GLY A 95 -13.32 12.19 19.09
C GLY A 95 -13.62 13.36 20.05
N ALA A 96 -13.18 14.57 19.70
CA ALA A 96 -13.44 15.78 20.47
C ALA A 96 -14.95 16.07 20.54
N VAL A 97 -15.65 16.01 19.40
CA VAL A 97 -17.12 16.17 19.35
C VAL A 97 -17.80 15.14 20.26
N LYS A 98 -17.40 13.86 20.19
CA LYS A 98 -17.98 12.77 21.00
C LYS A 98 -17.74 12.93 22.50
N ILE A 99 -16.62 13.52 22.92
CA ILE A 99 -16.33 13.77 24.34
C ILE A 99 -17.23 14.90 24.88
N TRP A 100 -17.45 15.94 24.09
CA TRP A 100 -18.11 17.16 24.54
C TRP A 100 -19.62 17.18 24.30
N LEU A 101 -20.14 16.39 23.37
CA LEU A 101 -21.58 16.29 23.13
C LEU A 101 -22.30 15.77 24.39
N PRO A 102 -23.40 16.38 24.86
CA PRO A 102 -24.17 15.85 25.98
C PRO A 102 -24.64 14.41 25.69
N ASP A 103 -24.63 13.54 26.70
CA ASP A 103 -25.24 12.21 26.63
C ASP A 103 -26.13 12.01 27.84
N ASP A 104 -27.35 11.57 27.59
CA ASP A 104 -28.31 11.25 28.63
C ASP A 104 -28.40 9.73 28.86
N SER A 105 -27.69 8.94 28.03
CA SER A 105 -27.70 7.48 28.07
C SER A 105 -26.69 6.89 29.06
N TYR A 106 -27.16 5.95 29.89
CA TYR A 106 -26.34 5.24 30.88
C TYR A 106 -25.15 4.46 30.27
N PHE A 107 -25.29 3.96 29.03
CA PHE A 107 -24.22 3.25 28.30
C PHE A 107 -23.57 4.09 27.20
N GLY A 108 -23.86 5.40 27.13
CA GLY A 108 -23.42 6.27 26.05
C GLY A 108 -21.91 6.32 25.83
N GLY A 109 -21.12 6.21 26.90
CA GLY A 109 -19.65 6.21 26.81
C GLY A 109 -19.07 5.04 25.99
N ILE A 110 -19.62 3.83 26.16
CA ILE A 110 -19.16 2.63 25.44
C ILE A 110 -19.55 2.73 23.96
N GLU A 111 -20.80 3.10 23.69
CA GLU A 111 -21.30 3.30 22.32
C GLU A 111 -20.45 4.32 21.56
N ARG A 112 -20.15 5.48 22.17
CA ARG A 112 -19.32 6.53 21.58
C ARG A 112 -17.90 6.07 21.29
N PHE A 113 -17.32 5.26 22.19
CA PHE A 113 -16.01 4.67 21.96
C PHE A 113 -16.02 3.75 20.73
N PHE A 114 -16.98 2.83 20.62
CA PHE A 114 -17.09 1.96 19.45
C PHE A 114 -17.39 2.73 18.16
N GLN A 115 -18.20 3.80 18.21
CA GLN A 115 -18.42 4.69 17.07
C GLN A 115 -17.13 5.38 16.64
N LEU A 116 -16.31 5.86 17.57
CA LEU A 116 -14.99 6.43 17.27
C LEU A 116 -14.07 5.38 16.63
N VAL A 117 -14.03 4.17 17.18
CA VAL A 117 -13.26 3.04 16.63
C VAL A 117 -13.73 2.71 15.21
N LEU A 118 -15.03 2.70 14.95
CA LEU A 118 -15.60 2.49 13.60
C LEU A 118 -15.23 3.62 12.64
N VAL A 119 -15.27 4.89 13.08
CA VAL A 119 -14.83 6.03 12.27
C VAL A 119 -13.36 5.88 11.88
N VAL A 120 -12.49 5.59 12.84
CA VAL A 120 -11.07 5.31 12.57
C VAL A 120 -10.96 4.13 11.61
N GLY A 121 -11.67 3.03 11.86
CA GLY A 121 -11.68 1.85 11.00
C GLY A 121 -12.07 2.16 9.54
N ILE A 122 -13.12 2.96 9.32
CA ILE A 122 -13.58 3.37 8.00
C ILE A 122 -12.54 4.27 7.31
N LEU A 123 -11.97 5.24 8.03
CA LEU A 123 -10.93 6.12 7.51
C LEU A 123 -9.69 5.31 7.10
N GLN A 124 -9.25 4.37 7.94
CA GLN A 124 -8.11 3.49 7.62
C GLN A 124 -8.42 2.52 6.49
N LEU A 125 -9.65 1.99 6.41
CA LEU A 125 -10.09 1.15 5.29
C LEU A 125 -10.09 1.93 3.98
N ALA A 126 -10.53 3.20 3.98
CA ALA A 126 -10.49 4.06 2.82
C ALA A 126 -9.05 4.33 2.35
N LEU A 127 -8.13 4.64 3.27
CA LEU A 127 -6.71 4.80 2.95
C LEU A 127 -6.09 3.51 2.41
N LEU A 128 -6.41 2.37 3.03
CA LEU A 128 -5.98 1.06 2.55
C LEU A 128 -6.50 0.81 1.13
N HIS A 129 -7.77 1.12 0.88
CA HIS A 129 -8.38 0.96 -0.43
C HIS A 129 -7.67 1.82 -1.47
N VAL A 130 -7.43 3.12 -1.20
CA VAL A 130 -6.66 4.01 -2.10
C VAL A 130 -5.28 3.41 -2.39
N ARG A 131 -4.55 2.97 -1.37
CA ARG A 131 -3.20 2.39 -1.53
C ARG A 131 -3.18 1.11 -2.36
N LEU A 132 -4.13 0.21 -2.13
CA LEU A 132 -4.24 -1.04 -2.90
C LEU A 132 -4.65 -0.76 -4.36
N PHE A 133 -5.56 0.19 -4.53
CA PHE A 133 -6.12 0.51 -5.84
C PHE A 133 -5.15 1.27 -6.74
N GLN A 134 -4.33 2.18 -6.20
CA GLN A 134 -3.25 2.83 -6.96
C GLN A 134 -2.25 1.81 -7.52
N LYS A 135 -1.86 0.81 -6.72
CA LYS A 135 -0.96 -0.25 -7.18
C LYS A 135 -1.55 -1.09 -8.32
N ALA A 136 -2.88 -1.25 -8.34
CA ALA A 136 -3.56 -1.94 -9.44
C ALA A 136 -3.64 -1.04 -10.69
N ALA A 137 -3.96 0.24 -10.52
CA ALA A 137 -4.09 1.20 -11.62
C ALA A 137 -2.76 1.45 -12.36
N ALA A 138 -1.64 1.52 -11.62
CA ALA A 138 -0.31 1.78 -12.18
C ALA A 138 0.21 0.71 -13.17
N ARG A 139 -0.49 -0.43 -13.32
CA ARG A 139 -0.08 -1.50 -14.24
C ARG A 139 -0.36 -1.16 -15.70
N HIS A 140 -1.46 -0.46 -15.99
CA HIS A 140 -1.84 -0.01 -17.33
C HIS A 140 -2.52 1.36 -17.26
N GLU A 141 -1.69 2.39 -17.38
CA GLU A 141 -2.09 3.81 -17.36
C GLU A 141 -2.70 4.20 -18.72
N THR A 142 -4.03 4.19 -18.81
CA THR A 142 -4.77 4.77 -19.95
C THR A 142 -5.68 5.91 -19.46
N THR A 143 -6.11 6.80 -20.36
CA THR A 143 -7.08 7.86 -20.03
C THR A 143 -8.40 7.29 -19.49
N PHE A 144 -8.83 6.14 -20.01
CA PHE A 144 -10.02 5.43 -19.55
C PHE A 144 -9.86 4.88 -18.13
N THR A 145 -8.76 4.17 -17.84
CA THR A 145 -8.46 3.67 -16.47
C THR A 145 -8.38 4.85 -15.48
N ARG A 146 -7.73 5.95 -15.88
CA ARG A 146 -7.60 7.14 -15.05
C ARG A 146 -8.96 7.77 -14.70
N ALA A 147 -9.88 7.84 -15.65
CA ALA A 147 -11.24 8.33 -15.41
C ALA A 147 -11.98 7.45 -14.39
N ILE A 148 -11.91 6.12 -14.54
CA ILE A 148 -12.50 5.16 -13.59
C ILE A 148 -11.93 5.35 -12.19
N VAL A 149 -10.62 5.56 -12.07
CA VAL A 149 -9.96 5.78 -10.77
C VAL A 149 -10.54 7.00 -10.05
N TRP A 150 -10.58 8.15 -10.73
CA TRP A 150 -11.10 9.38 -10.15
C TRP A 150 -12.58 9.28 -9.76
N VAL A 151 -13.40 8.64 -10.61
CA VAL A 151 -14.83 8.39 -10.30
C VAL A 151 -14.97 7.49 -9.09
N THR A 152 -14.17 6.42 -8.98
CA THR A 152 -14.20 5.51 -7.83
C THR A 152 -13.78 6.23 -6.54
N TYR A 153 -12.75 7.09 -6.60
CA TYR A 153 -12.36 7.91 -5.45
C TYR A 153 -13.43 8.92 -5.04
N ALA A 154 -14.16 9.50 -5.99
CA ALA A 154 -15.29 10.37 -5.68
C ALA A 154 -16.41 9.62 -4.94
N PHE A 155 -16.77 8.42 -5.41
CA PHE A 155 -17.76 7.58 -4.74
C PHE A 155 -17.31 7.13 -3.34
N LEU A 156 -16.04 6.71 -3.21
CA LEU A 156 -15.46 6.35 -1.93
C LEU A 156 -15.46 7.54 -0.96
N ALA A 157 -15.04 8.73 -1.43
CA ALA A 157 -15.02 9.94 -0.60
C ALA A 157 -16.42 10.30 -0.11
N GLY A 158 -17.42 10.28 -1.00
CA GLY A 158 -18.82 10.50 -0.63
C GLY A 158 -19.32 9.49 0.40
N LEU A 159 -18.99 8.20 0.21
CA LEU A 159 -19.36 7.13 1.14
C LEU A 159 -18.74 7.34 2.53
N VAL A 160 -17.45 7.64 2.58
CA VAL A 160 -16.72 7.91 3.84
C VAL A 160 -17.33 9.11 4.55
N VAL A 161 -17.58 10.20 3.84
CA VAL A 161 -18.19 11.41 4.43
C VAL A 161 -19.55 11.10 5.04
N MET A 162 -20.42 10.38 4.33
CA MET A 162 -21.73 10.00 4.86
C MET A 162 -21.60 9.08 6.09
N LEU A 163 -20.77 8.04 6.03
CA LEU A 163 -20.64 7.12 7.17
C LEU A 163 -20.03 7.81 8.40
N VAL A 164 -19.00 8.64 8.21
CA VAL A 164 -18.37 9.41 9.29
C VAL A 164 -19.37 10.41 9.88
N PHE A 165 -20.16 11.09 9.04
CA PHE A 165 -21.19 12.02 9.49
C PHE A 165 -22.24 11.32 10.36
N TYR A 166 -22.79 10.20 9.88
CA TYR A 166 -23.76 9.39 10.63
C TYR A 166 -23.19 8.92 11.98
N LEU A 167 -21.96 8.39 11.98
CA LEU A 167 -21.32 7.93 13.21
C LEU A 167 -20.98 9.06 14.17
N THR A 168 -20.76 10.28 13.67
CA THR A 168 -20.52 11.46 14.52
C THR A 168 -21.80 11.91 15.19
N PHE A 169 -22.92 11.93 14.46
CA PHE A 169 -24.20 12.46 14.92
C PHE A 169 -25.37 11.46 14.77
N PRO A 170 -25.31 10.27 15.38
CA PRO A 170 -26.26 9.19 15.12
C PRO A 170 -27.68 9.52 15.57
N HIS A 171 -27.82 10.25 16.68
CA HIS A 171 -29.11 10.56 17.31
C HIS A 171 -29.51 12.04 17.18
N THR A 172 -28.66 12.87 16.59
CA THR A 172 -28.92 14.32 16.45
C THR A 172 -29.77 14.64 15.23
N PHE A 173 -29.66 13.83 14.18
CA PHE A 173 -30.39 13.99 12.94
C PHE A 173 -31.28 12.78 12.68
N HIS A 174 -32.39 12.99 11.99
CA HIS A 174 -33.22 11.91 11.47
C HIS A 174 -32.66 11.49 10.11
N TYR A 175 -32.24 10.23 10.00
CA TYR A 175 -31.70 9.67 8.77
C TYR A 175 -32.79 8.89 8.05
N ASP A 176 -33.39 9.53 7.05
CA ASP A 176 -34.43 8.91 6.24
C ASP A 176 -33.89 7.74 5.42
N GLU A 177 -34.81 6.91 4.95
CA GLU A 177 -34.54 5.78 4.05
C GLU A 177 -33.69 6.19 2.82
N LEU A 178 -33.89 7.40 2.29
CA LEU A 178 -33.10 7.91 1.16
C LEU A 178 -31.59 7.99 1.49
N TYR A 179 -31.24 8.37 2.73
CA TYR A 179 -29.85 8.47 3.17
C TYR A 179 -29.15 7.11 3.05
N TRP A 180 -29.78 6.07 3.60
CA TRP A 180 -29.24 4.71 3.57
C TRP A 180 -29.20 4.12 2.16
N ARG A 181 -30.17 4.47 1.31
CA ARG A 181 -30.13 4.08 -0.11
C ARG A 181 -28.93 4.67 -0.84
N ILE A 182 -28.60 5.94 -0.58
CA ILE A 182 -27.42 6.58 -1.16
C ILE A 182 -26.14 5.91 -0.64
N VAL A 183 -26.04 5.65 0.67
CA VAL A 183 -24.89 4.93 1.27
C VAL A 183 -24.70 3.57 0.61
N VAL A 184 -25.77 2.77 0.48
CA VAL A 184 -25.72 1.46 -0.17
C VAL A 184 -25.34 1.57 -1.64
N ALA A 185 -25.95 2.51 -2.38
CA ALA A 185 -25.63 2.74 -3.78
C ALA A 185 -24.15 3.11 -3.98
N LEU A 186 -23.61 4.03 -3.17
CA LEU A 186 -22.20 4.42 -3.21
C LEU A 186 -21.29 3.24 -2.83
N THR A 187 -21.69 2.41 -1.86
CA THR A 187 -20.96 1.20 -1.48
C THR A 187 -20.86 0.23 -2.66
N ILE A 188 -21.97 -0.04 -3.34
CA ILE A 188 -22.00 -0.93 -4.51
C ILE A 188 -21.18 -0.33 -5.65
N LEU A 189 -21.37 0.96 -5.97
CA LEU A 189 -20.61 1.64 -7.03
C LEU A 189 -19.10 1.62 -6.77
N THR A 190 -18.69 1.84 -5.52
CA THR A 190 -17.28 1.77 -5.11
C THR A 190 -16.74 0.35 -5.25
N ALA A 191 -17.50 -0.66 -4.79
CA ALA A 191 -17.12 -2.07 -4.92
C ALA A 191 -16.97 -2.48 -6.39
N VAL A 192 -17.91 -2.08 -7.25
CA VAL A 192 -17.86 -2.32 -8.70
C VAL A 192 -16.65 -1.62 -9.31
N GLY A 193 -16.44 -0.32 -9.05
CA GLY A 193 -15.28 0.43 -9.53
C GLY A 193 -13.95 -0.21 -9.14
N THR A 194 -13.89 -0.77 -7.92
CA THR A 194 -12.71 -1.49 -7.40
C THR A 194 -12.41 -2.77 -8.20
N MET A 195 -13.45 -3.51 -8.61
CA MET A 195 -13.28 -4.77 -9.36
C MET A 195 -12.96 -4.57 -10.84
N LEU A 196 -13.36 -3.44 -11.43
CA LEU A 196 -13.14 -3.17 -12.86
C LEU A 196 -11.66 -3.13 -13.23
N ILE A 197 -10.80 -2.48 -12.43
CA ILE A 197 -9.38 -2.32 -12.79
C ILE A 197 -8.62 -3.66 -12.83
N PRO A 198 -8.72 -4.55 -11.83
CA PRO A 198 -8.13 -5.89 -11.92
C PRO A 198 -8.60 -6.69 -13.14
N LEU A 199 -9.89 -6.61 -13.48
CA LEU A 199 -10.45 -7.31 -14.65
C LEU A 199 -9.93 -6.76 -15.97
N LEU A 200 -9.88 -5.43 -16.10
CA LEU A 200 -9.31 -4.76 -17.27
C LEU A 200 -7.81 -5.11 -17.40
N ASN A 201 -7.07 -5.07 -16.30
CA ASN A 201 -5.68 -5.50 -16.27
C ASN A 201 -5.51 -6.97 -16.67
N ALA A 202 -6.39 -7.87 -16.25
CA ALA A 202 -6.32 -9.28 -16.63
C ALA A 202 -6.64 -9.50 -18.12
N LEU A 203 -7.57 -8.73 -18.67
CA LEU A 203 -7.96 -8.80 -20.08
C LEU A 203 -6.89 -8.22 -21.01
N PHE A 204 -6.25 -7.12 -20.60
CA PHE A 204 -5.27 -6.38 -21.40
C PHE A 204 -3.81 -6.66 -21.02
N ALA A 205 -3.54 -7.52 -20.04
CA ALA A 205 -2.17 -7.88 -19.68
C ALA A 205 -1.44 -8.51 -20.88
N PRO A 206 -0.28 -7.97 -21.31
CA PRO A 206 0.57 -8.61 -22.29
C PRO A 206 0.89 -10.02 -21.79
N LYS A 207 0.63 -11.05 -22.62
CA LYS A 207 1.11 -12.40 -22.34
C LYS A 207 2.61 -12.28 -22.09
N LYS A 208 3.04 -12.54 -20.85
CA LYS A 208 4.47 -12.64 -20.55
C LYS A 208 5.05 -13.60 -21.59
N PRO A 209 6.10 -13.19 -22.34
CA PRO A 209 6.88 -14.15 -23.12
C PRO A 209 7.20 -15.29 -22.16
N ALA A 210 6.77 -16.51 -22.52
CA ALA A 210 7.11 -17.68 -21.73
C ALA A 210 8.63 -17.62 -21.49
N PRO A 211 9.11 -17.83 -20.26
CA PRO A 211 10.54 -17.92 -20.02
C PRO A 211 11.06 -18.93 -21.03
N VAL A 212 11.89 -18.47 -21.98
CA VAL A 212 12.62 -19.38 -22.84
C VAL A 212 13.44 -20.20 -21.86
N ALA A 213 13.03 -21.45 -21.64
CA ALA A 213 13.74 -22.35 -20.76
C ALA A 213 15.21 -22.31 -21.22
N PRO A 214 16.18 -22.09 -20.31
CA PRO A 214 17.58 -22.15 -20.70
C PRO A 214 17.78 -23.49 -21.40
N ALA A 215 18.11 -23.43 -22.69
CA ALA A 215 18.34 -24.60 -23.49
C ALA A 215 19.39 -25.43 -22.75
N LEU A 216 18.96 -26.56 -22.19
CA LEU A 216 19.88 -27.55 -21.67
C LEU A 216 20.78 -27.91 -22.85
N VAL A 217 22.08 -27.66 -22.67
CA VAL A 217 23.13 -27.96 -23.65
C VAL A 217 23.09 -29.47 -23.91
N ALA A 218 22.33 -29.87 -24.93
CA ALA A 218 22.30 -31.22 -25.44
C ALA A 218 23.52 -31.40 -26.34
N TYR A 219 24.53 -32.12 -25.84
CA TYR A 219 25.54 -32.72 -26.70
C TYR A 219 24.86 -33.76 -27.60
N ALA A 220 24.75 -33.46 -28.90
CA ALA A 220 24.94 -34.35 -30.06
C ALA A 220 24.01 -34.04 -31.26
N ALA A 221 24.59 -33.39 -32.28
CA ALA A 221 24.35 -33.56 -33.72
C ALA A 221 22.91 -33.29 -34.28
N PRO A 222 22.69 -33.27 -35.62
CA PRO A 222 22.58 -32.02 -36.39
C PRO A 222 21.22 -31.78 -37.09
N ALA A 223 21.09 -30.56 -37.62
CA ALA A 223 20.19 -30.11 -38.70
C ALA A 223 18.70 -29.86 -38.41
N ALA A 224 18.35 -28.57 -38.34
CA ALA A 224 17.36 -27.86 -39.17
C ALA A 224 16.81 -26.67 -38.37
N VAL A 225 17.44 -25.50 -38.50
CA VAL A 225 16.96 -24.29 -37.81
C VAL A 225 16.69 -23.21 -38.83
N ALA A 226 15.42 -22.84 -38.88
CA ALA A 226 14.88 -21.70 -39.59
C ALA A 226 15.53 -20.39 -39.11
N TYR A 227 15.79 -19.52 -40.09
CA TYR A 227 16.49 -18.25 -39.98
C TYR A 227 15.88 -17.28 -38.95
N PRO A 228 16.61 -16.86 -37.91
CA PRO A 228 16.34 -15.61 -37.22
C PRO A 228 16.90 -14.44 -38.04
N VAL A 229 16.11 -13.37 -38.18
CA VAL A 229 16.55 -12.10 -38.77
C VAL A 229 17.68 -11.55 -37.90
N ALA A 230 18.91 -11.64 -38.41
CA ALA A 230 20.12 -11.21 -37.72
C ALA A 230 20.20 -9.69 -37.67
N GLU A 231 20.45 -9.13 -36.48
CA GLU A 231 21.04 -7.80 -36.36
C GLU A 231 22.33 -7.74 -37.20
N PRO A 232 22.65 -6.62 -37.88
CA PRO A 232 23.85 -6.55 -38.71
C PRO A 232 25.10 -6.73 -37.84
N GLN A 233 25.67 -7.93 -37.90
CA GLN A 233 26.93 -8.26 -37.27
C GLN A 233 28.03 -7.39 -37.90
N PRO A 234 28.90 -6.74 -37.11
CA PRO A 234 30.01 -5.96 -37.65
C PRO A 234 30.93 -6.84 -38.51
N TRP A 235 31.37 -6.31 -39.66
CA TRP A 235 32.17 -7.06 -40.63
C TRP A 235 33.49 -7.55 -40.01
N PRO A 236 33.83 -8.84 -40.14
CA PRO A 236 35.00 -9.39 -39.49
C PRO A 236 36.32 -8.85 -40.08
N THR A 237 37.32 -8.67 -39.21
CA THR A 237 38.64 -8.14 -39.53
C THR A 237 39.72 -9.20 -39.32
N TYR A 238 40.93 -8.94 -39.84
CA TYR A 238 42.13 -9.69 -39.47
C TYR A 238 42.45 -9.52 -37.97
N ALA A 239 43.43 -10.29 -37.49
CA ALA A 239 43.89 -10.25 -36.10
C ALA A 239 44.42 -8.87 -35.64
N ASP A 240 44.68 -7.96 -36.59
CA ASP A 240 45.04 -6.57 -36.33
C ASP A 240 43.86 -5.69 -35.87
N GLY A 241 42.62 -6.21 -35.95
CA GLY A 241 41.40 -5.52 -35.54
C GLY A 241 41.04 -4.30 -36.39
N ARG A 242 41.71 -4.11 -37.54
CA ARG A 242 41.58 -2.90 -38.38
C ARG A 242 41.38 -3.21 -39.85
N THR A 243 42.02 -4.26 -40.35
CA THR A 243 41.92 -4.60 -41.77
C THR A 243 40.70 -5.50 -41.97
N PRO A 244 39.70 -5.10 -42.76
CA PRO A 244 38.52 -5.94 -43.02
C PRO A 244 38.89 -7.14 -43.89
N LEU A 245 38.21 -8.26 -43.67
CA LEU A 245 38.39 -9.44 -44.51
C LEU A 245 37.84 -9.18 -45.92
N PRO A 246 38.53 -9.68 -46.97
CA PRO A 246 38.02 -9.66 -48.34
C PRO A 246 36.63 -10.31 -48.43
N PHE A 247 35.81 -9.88 -49.39
CA PHE A 247 34.51 -10.47 -49.64
C PHE A 247 34.57 -11.34 -50.90
N PHE A 248 33.89 -12.49 -50.85
CA PHE A 248 33.59 -13.26 -52.05
C PHE A 248 32.50 -12.56 -52.86
N ALA A 249 32.33 -12.97 -54.13
CA ALA A 249 31.30 -12.43 -55.01
C ALA A 249 29.87 -12.61 -54.47
N ASP A 250 29.67 -13.54 -53.53
CA ASP A 250 28.41 -13.78 -52.82
C ASP A 250 28.18 -12.86 -51.61
N GLY A 251 29.14 -11.96 -51.30
CA GLY A 251 29.06 -11.04 -50.18
C GLY A 251 29.35 -11.68 -48.82
N SER A 252 29.95 -12.88 -48.79
CA SER A 252 30.44 -13.51 -47.55
C SER A 252 31.93 -13.17 -47.30
N PRO A 253 32.38 -13.13 -46.03
CA PRO A 253 33.79 -12.87 -45.71
C PRO A 253 34.68 -14.07 -46.06
N ASP A 254 35.83 -13.81 -46.69
CA ASP A 254 36.86 -14.81 -46.98
C ASP A 254 37.64 -15.16 -45.70
N TRP A 255 37.17 -16.19 -45.00
CA TRP A 255 37.84 -16.72 -43.82
C TRP A 255 39.17 -17.42 -44.12
N ASN A 256 39.41 -17.85 -45.35
CA ASN A 256 40.68 -18.46 -45.70
C ASN A 256 41.79 -17.41 -45.72
N ALA A 257 41.47 -16.20 -46.20
CA ALA A 257 42.37 -15.05 -46.13
C ALA A 257 42.82 -14.75 -44.70
N TYR A 258 41.96 -14.94 -43.69
CA TYR A 258 42.33 -14.76 -42.27
C TYR A 258 43.55 -15.59 -41.84
N TYR A 259 43.70 -16.80 -42.38
CA TYR A 259 44.80 -17.71 -42.04
C TYR A 259 46.00 -17.58 -42.98
N THR A 260 45.76 -17.28 -44.25
CA THR A 260 46.80 -17.26 -45.31
C THR A 260 47.38 -15.87 -45.55
N GLY A 261 46.66 -14.81 -45.17
CA GLY A 261 46.99 -13.42 -45.48
C GLY A 261 46.81 -13.04 -46.95
N MET A 262 46.22 -13.91 -47.78
CA MET A 262 46.00 -13.69 -49.20
C MET A 262 44.52 -13.97 -49.57
N PRO A 263 43.88 -13.11 -50.38
CA PRO A 263 42.52 -13.35 -50.87
C PRO A 263 42.47 -14.55 -51.81
N SER A 264 41.37 -15.29 -51.76
CA SER A 264 41.11 -16.47 -52.60
C SER A 264 40.12 -16.26 -53.74
#